data_AF-A0A498M8G1-F1
#
_entry.id   AF-A0A498M8G1-F1
#
_cell.length_a   1.000
_cell.length_b   1.000
_cell.length_c   1.000
_cell.angle_alpha   90.00
_cell.angle_beta   90.00
_cell.angle_gamma   90.00
#
_symmetry.space_group_name_H-M   'P 1'
#
loop_
_entity.id
_entity.type
_entity.pdbx_description
1 polymer ?
#
loop_
_entity_poly.entity_id
_entity_poly.type
_entity_poly.pdbx_seq_one_letter_code
_entity_poly.pdbx_strand_id
1 'polypeptide(L)'
;MTQNGTGGSAMLYSKVLATGAPPSSDTQPNTDLMKLKKALRDLLAQYPEGVILSKARRSCPLLLTSEVLDGYASVRQLLESMPDVVTLRGLGVQTFLFPAGTKL
;
A
#
# COMPACT_ATOMS: atom_id res chain seq x y z
N MET A 1 6.93 43.87 -44.43
CA MET A 1 6.43 42.52 -44.10
C MET A 1 7.60 41.76 -43.52
N THR A 2 7.58 41.57 -42.20
CA THR A 2 8.65 40.93 -41.43
C THR A 2 8.26 39.49 -41.12
N GLN A 3 9.28 38.64 -40.92
CA GLN A 3 9.33 37.38 -40.17
C GLN A 3 9.65 36.16 -41.03
N ASN A 4 10.90 35.71 -40.92
CA ASN A 4 11.25 34.29 -40.97
C ASN A 4 12.07 34.00 -39.72
N GLY A 5 11.53 33.11 -38.90
CA GLY A 5 12.15 32.63 -37.67
C GLY A 5 13.07 31.43 -37.90
N THR A 6 13.36 30.78 -36.77
CA THR A 6 14.27 29.63 -36.57
C THR A 6 15.70 30.09 -36.34
N GLY A 7 16.29 29.92 -35.17
CA GLY A 7 15.92 29.12 -34.01
C GLY A 7 17.23 29.00 -33.23
N GLY A 8 17.23 29.50 -32.00
CA GLY A 8 18.42 29.91 -31.26
C GLY A 8 19.49 28.83 -31.11
N SER A 9 20.71 29.29 -31.38
CA SER A 9 21.98 28.70 -31.04
C SER A 9 22.06 28.23 -29.59
N ALA A 10 22.70 27.07 -29.42
CA ALA A 10 23.21 26.56 -28.17
C ALA A 10 23.95 27.63 -27.36
N MET A 11 23.61 27.75 -26.07
CA MET A 11 24.56 28.16 -25.04
C MET A 11 24.17 27.60 -23.67
N LEU A 12 25.10 26.78 -23.17
CA LEU A 12 25.65 26.78 -21.81
C LEU A 12 24.78 26.32 -20.63
N TYR A 13 25.20 25.14 -20.14
CA TYR A 13 25.25 24.77 -18.73
C TYR A 13 25.66 25.95 -17.83
N SER A 14 24.86 26.25 -16.80
CA SER A 14 25.33 26.58 -15.45
C SER A 14 24.19 26.94 -14.47
N LYS A 15 24.18 26.21 -13.34
CA LYS A 15 24.13 26.76 -11.97
C LYS A 15 22.76 27.03 -11.31
N VAL A 16 22.33 26.01 -10.56
CA VAL A 16 21.83 25.99 -9.17
C VAL A 16 21.37 27.33 -8.53
N LEU A 17 20.08 27.42 -8.13
CA LEU A 17 19.62 27.49 -6.72
C LEU A 17 18.15 27.93 -6.61
N ALA A 18 17.44 27.22 -5.71
CA ALA A 18 16.26 27.63 -4.96
C ALA A 18 14.95 27.91 -5.74
N THR A 19 13.92 27.11 -5.50
CA THR A 19 12.79 27.45 -4.60
C THR A 19 11.87 26.23 -4.51
N GLY A 20 11.38 25.94 -3.30
CA GLY A 20 10.75 24.68 -2.92
C GLY A 20 9.60 24.21 -3.80
N ALA A 21 9.71 22.96 -4.24
CA ALA A 21 8.58 22.07 -4.43
C ALA A 21 8.98 20.74 -3.78
N PRO A 22 8.25 20.22 -2.78
CA PRO A 22 8.42 18.82 -2.43
C PRO A 22 8.14 18.00 -3.70
N PRO A 23 8.80 16.85 -3.90
CA PRO A 23 8.28 15.90 -4.88
C PRO A 23 6.81 15.69 -4.49
N SER A 24 5.89 15.96 -5.41
CA SER A 24 4.54 15.41 -5.33
C SER A 24 4.66 13.91 -5.50
N SER A 25 5.29 13.25 -4.52
CA SER A 25 5.04 11.88 -4.19
C SER A 25 3.60 11.89 -3.76
N ASP A 26 2.76 11.48 -4.69
CA ASP A 26 1.41 10.99 -4.45
C ASP A 26 1.37 10.26 -3.10
N THR A 27 1.02 10.99 -2.04
CA THR A 27 1.03 10.51 -0.64
C THR A 27 -0.34 9.91 -0.31
N GLN A 28 -1.11 9.54 -1.34
CA GLN A 28 -2.39 8.86 -1.17
C GLN A 28 -2.32 7.37 -0.81
N PRO A 29 -1.25 6.56 -1.07
CA PRO A 29 -1.31 5.13 -0.77
C PRO A 29 -1.38 4.83 0.74
N ASN A 30 -1.00 5.79 1.59
CA ASN A 30 -1.03 5.59 3.04
C ASN A 30 -2.46 5.56 3.59
N THR A 31 -3.39 6.30 2.98
CA THR A 31 -4.76 6.41 3.52
C THR A 31 -5.50 5.08 3.41
N ASP A 32 -5.42 4.40 2.26
CA ASP A 32 -6.14 3.14 2.04
C ASP A 32 -5.47 1.96 2.75
N LEU A 33 -4.15 2.00 2.91
CA LEU A 33 -3.43 1.06 3.76
C LEU A 33 -3.82 1.20 5.24
N MET A 34 -3.92 2.44 5.75
CA MET A 34 -4.37 2.71 7.12
C MET A 34 -5.83 2.27 7.33
N LYS A 35 -6.72 2.54 6.37
CA LYS A 35 -8.10 2.05 6.40
C LYS A 35 -8.13 0.52 6.42
N LEU A 36 -7.32 -0.15 5.59
CA LEU A 36 -7.22 -1.60 5.58
C LEU A 36 -6.76 -2.12 6.95
N LYS A 37 -5.67 -1.57 7.50
CA LYS A 37 -5.17 -1.96 8.83
C LYS A 37 -6.23 -1.79 9.91
N LYS A 38 -7.01 -0.71 9.86
CA LYS A 38 -8.13 -0.50 10.80
C LYS A 38 -9.22 -1.55 10.60
N ALA A 39 -9.64 -1.80 9.37
CA ALA A 39 -10.66 -2.81 9.05
C ALA A 39 -10.24 -4.23 9.47
N LEU A 40 -8.97 -4.59 9.27
CA LEU A 40 -8.41 -5.86 9.73
C LEU A 40 -8.41 -5.99 11.25
N ARG A 41 -8.05 -4.93 11.99
CA ARG A 41 -8.13 -4.93 13.45
C ARG A 41 -9.57 -5.11 13.94
N ASP A 42 -10.51 -4.39 13.33
CA ASP A 42 -11.93 -4.49 13.68
C ASP A 42 -12.51 -5.88 13.37
N LEU A 43 -12.12 -6.46 12.23
CA LEU A 43 -12.47 -7.82 11.88
C LEU A 43 -11.88 -8.82 12.88
N LEU A 44 -10.59 -8.73 13.18
CA LEU A 44 -9.90 -9.68 14.07
C LEU A 44 -10.33 -9.53 15.53
N ALA A 45 -10.80 -8.35 15.95
CA ALA A 45 -11.43 -8.15 17.25
C ALA A 45 -12.71 -8.99 17.40
N GLN A 46 -13.43 -9.24 16.31
CA GLN A 46 -14.61 -10.10 16.29
C GLN A 46 -14.25 -11.60 16.19
N TYR A 47 -13.01 -11.93 15.79
CA TYR A 47 -12.53 -13.31 15.59
C TYR A 47 -11.22 -13.54 16.35
N PRO A 48 -11.23 -13.60 17.70
CA PRO A 48 -10.02 -13.79 18.50
C PRO A 48 -9.33 -15.14 18.25
N GLU A 49 -10.09 -16.15 17.82
CA GLU A 49 -9.58 -17.48 17.44
C GLU A 49 -8.96 -17.51 16.04
N GLY A 50 -8.97 -16.37 15.33
CA GLY A 50 -8.49 -16.25 13.97
C GLY A 50 -9.55 -16.51 12.90
N VAL A 51 -9.23 -16.11 11.67
CA VAL A 51 -10.13 -16.16 10.51
C VAL A 51 -9.37 -16.66 9.28
N ILE A 52 -10.00 -17.52 8.49
CA ILE A 52 -9.39 -18.00 7.24
C ILE A 52 -9.28 -16.84 6.25
N LEU A 53 -8.17 -16.75 5.52
CA LEU A 53 -7.88 -15.71 4.53
C LEU A 53 -9.02 -15.52 3.52
N SER A 54 -9.61 -16.61 3.03
CA SER A 54 -10.76 -16.56 2.13
C SER A 54 -11.99 -15.88 2.74
N LYS A 55 -12.22 -16.06 4.06
CA LYS A 55 -13.30 -15.41 4.79
C LYS A 55 -12.96 -13.94 5.06
N ALA A 56 -11.71 -13.65 5.46
CA ALA A 56 -11.23 -12.27 5.63
C ALA A 56 -11.38 -11.44 4.34
N ARG A 57 -11.07 -12.02 3.18
CA ARG A 57 -11.27 -11.36 1.87
C ARG A 57 -12.74 -11.03 1.58
N ARG A 58 -13.68 -11.86 2.04
CA ARG A 58 -15.12 -11.57 1.90
C ARG A 58 -15.58 -10.47 2.85
N SER A 59 -15.05 -10.45 4.08
CA SER A 59 -15.43 -9.46 5.09
C SER A 59 -14.73 -8.10 4.90
N CYS A 60 -13.54 -8.09 4.28
CA CYS A 60 -12.77 -6.89 4.00
C CYS A 60 -12.38 -6.86 2.50
N PRO A 61 -13.25 -6.35 1.62
CA PRO A 61 -12.97 -6.23 0.19
C PRO A 61 -11.78 -5.30 -0.10
N LEU A 62 -11.40 -4.43 0.85
CA LEU A 62 -10.18 -3.60 0.79
C LEU A 62 -8.89 -4.42 0.59
N LEU A 63 -8.88 -5.69 1.00
CA LEU A 63 -7.76 -6.61 0.75
C LEU A 63 -7.54 -6.93 -0.73
N LEU A 64 -8.56 -6.70 -1.56
CA LEU A 64 -8.56 -7.00 -2.99
C LEU A 64 -8.49 -5.73 -3.84
N THR A 65 -8.44 -4.55 -3.22
CA THR A 65 -8.32 -3.28 -3.94
C THR A 65 -6.95 -3.19 -4.59
N SER A 66 -6.92 -2.88 -5.89
CA SER A 66 -5.67 -2.78 -6.66
C SER A 66 -4.69 -1.78 -6.08
N GLU A 67 -5.19 -0.65 -5.53
CA GLU A 67 -4.36 0.39 -4.91
C GLU A 67 -3.62 -0.10 -3.66
N VAL A 68 -4.21 -1.04 -2.93
CA VAL A 68 -3.62 -1.61 -1.71
C VAL A 68 -2.67 -2.76 -2.03
N LEU A 69 -2.88 -3.44 -3.16
CA LEU A 69 -2.00 -4.48 -3.68
C LEU A 69 -0.88 -3.91 -4.57
N ASP A 70 -0.89 -2.61 -4.86
CA ASP A 70 0.17 -1.96 -5.62
C ASP A 70 1.51 -2.11 -4.89
N GLY A 71 2.45 -2.83 -5.52
CA GLY A 71 3.73 -3.20 -4.91
C GLY A 71 3.75 -4.53 -4.13
N TYR A 72 2.65 -5.29 -4.10
CA TYR A 72 2.57 -6.62 -3.49
C TYR A 72 2.16 -7.69 -4.50
N ALA A 73 2.89 -8.81 -4.55
CA ALA A 73 2.58 -9.92 -5.44
C ALA A 73 1.28 -10.65 -5.06
N SER A 74 0.83 -10.52 -3.81
CA SER A 74 -0.43 -11.11 -3.34
C SER A 74 -0.93 -10.48 -2.05
N VAL A 75 -2.21 -10.68 -1.76
CA VAL A 75 -2.84 -10.35 -0.45
C VAL A 75 -2.07 -10.98 0.71
N ARG A 76 -1.52 -12.19 0.51
CA ARG A 76 -0.72 -12.86 1.53
C ARG A 76 0.54 -12.04 1.84
N GLN A 77 1.29 -11.66 0.81
CA GLN A 77 2.51 -10.86 0.98
C GLN A 77 2.21 -9.50 1.64
N LEU A 78 1.10 -8.86 1.25
CA LEU A 78 0.61 -7.62 1.88
C LEU A 78 0.35 -7.82 3.38
N LEU A 79 -0.32 -8.90 3.76
CA LEU A 79 -0.59 -9.20 5.16
C LEU A 79 0.71 -9.59 5.92
N GLU A 80 1.66 -10.26 5.26
CA GLU A 80 2.99 -10.56 5.82
C GLU A 80 3.82 -9.30 6.08
N SER A 81 3.58 -8.19 5.36
CA SER A 81 4.25 -6.91 5.61
C SER A 81 3.72 -6.14 6.83
N MET A 82 2.65 -6.62 7.48
CA MET A 82 1.98 -5.94 8.61
C MET A 82 1.81 -6.82 9.86
N PRO A 83 2.90 -7.36 10.43
CA PRO A 83 2.84 -8.22 11.61
C PRO A 83 2.29 -7.52 12.86
N ASP A 84 2.31 -6.18 12.88
CA ASP A 84 1.72 -5.35 13.94
C ASP A 84 0.18 -5.41 13.97
N VAL A 85 -0.45 -5.83 12.87
CA VAL A 85 -1.92 -5.88 12.75
C VAL A 85 -2.43 -7.30 12.67
N VAL A 86 -1.75 -8.14 11.88
CA VAL A 86 -2.18 -9.52 11.62
C VAL A 86 -1.00 -10.47 11.76
N THR A 87 -1.26 -11.66 12.29
CA THR A 87 -0.32 -12.77 12.22
C THR A 87 -0.88 -13.81 11.26
N LEU A 88 -0.10 -14.18 10.24
CA LEU A 88 -0.49 -15.23 9.31
C LEU A 88 0.03 -16.59 9.77
N ARG A 89 -0.81 -17.61 9.67
CA ARG A 89 -0.40 -19.00 9.91
C ARG A 89 -0.92 -19.91 8.81
N GLY A 90 -0.01 -20.69 8.23
CA GLY A 90 -0.38 -21.79 7.33
C GLY A 90 -0.82 -23.01 8.15
N LEU A 91 -2.02 -23.51 7.89
CA LEU A 91 -2.54 -24.78 8.43
C LEU A 91 -2.97 -25.65 7.25
N GLY A 92 -2.09 -26.54 6.82
CA GLY A 92 -2.26 -27.33 5.60
C GLY A 92 -2.35 -26.44 4.36
N VAL A 93 -3.44 -26.54 3.62
CA VAL A 93 -3.71 -25.73 2.40
C VAL A 93 -4.36 -24.37 2.72
N GLN A 94 -4.74 -24.13 3.98
CA GLN A 94 -5.42 -22.91 4.37
C GLN A 94 -4.46 -21.94 5.06
N THR A 95 -4.69 -20.64 4.83
CA THR A 95 -4.02 -19.57 5.56
C THR A 95 -5.00 -18.95 6.53
N PHE A 96 -4.63 -18.89 7.80
CA PHE A 96 -5.37 -18.23 8.87
C PHE A 96 -4.72 -16.90 9.20
N LEU A 97 -5.55 -15.90 9.51
CA LEU A 97 -5.16 -14.61 10.07
C LEU A 97 -5.55 -14.61 11.53
N PHE A 98 -4.61 -14.25 12.39
CA PHE A 98 -4.82 -14.03 13.82
C PHE A 98 -4.58 -12.56 14.16
N PRO A 99 -5.17 -12.07 15.25
CA PRO A 99 -4.79 -10.76 15.81
C PRO A 99 -3.28 -10.66 16.03
N ALA A 100 -2.75 -9.44 15.94
CA ALA A 100 -1.37 -9.20 16.37
C ALA A 100 -1.19 -9.49 17.86
N GLY A 101 -0.05 -10.08 18.21
CA GLY A 101 0.26 -10.42 19.60
C GLY A 101 -0.46 -11.63 20.16
N THR A 102 -1.24 -12.37 19.35
CA THR A 102 -1.71 -13.70 19.73
C THR A 102 -0.51 -14.61 19.92
N LYS A 103 -0.05 -14.75 21.17
CA LYS A 103 0.89 -15.79 21.58
C LYS A 103 0.16 -17.12 21.44
N LEU A 104 0.52 -17.86 20.40
CA LEU A 104 0.21 -19.28 20.27
C LEU A 104 1.14 -20.09 21.17
#